data_AF-A0AAP5MSW2-F1
#
_entry.id   AF-A0AAP5MSW2-F1
#
_cell.length_a   1.000
_cell.length_b   1.000
_cell.length_c   1.000
_cell.angle_alpha   90.00
_cell.angle_beta   90.00
_cell.angle_gamma   90.00
#
_symmetry.space_group_name_H-M   'P 1'
#
loop_
_entity.id
_entity.type
_entity.pdbx_description
1 polymer ?
#
loop_
_entity_poly.entity_id
_entity_poly.type
_entity_poly.pdbx_seq_one_letter_code
_entity_poly.pdbx_strand_id
1 'polypeptide(L)'
;MAHGDLLYHDGLFFSAKKEDGTYDFHENFEYVTPWLKQADLAIGDFEGTINKDHYLAGYLLFNAPAEVMDAIKEAGYHVLDLAHNHILDSQLEGVIST
;
A
#
# COMPACT_ATOMS: atom_id res chain seq x y z
N MET A 1 -6.34 -8.59 -14.45
CA MET A 1 -5.23 -7.63 -14.60
C MET A 1 -4.22 -7.91 -13.49
N ALA A 2 -2.92 -7.80 -13.78
CA ALA A 2 -1.87 -8.00 -12.80
C ALA A 2 -0.91 -6.80 -12.87
N HIS A 3 -0.51 -6.29 -11.71
CA HIS A 3 0.38 -5.14 -11.55
C HIS A 3 1.56 -5.54 -10.67
N GLY A 4 2.68 -4.84 -10.85
CA GLY A 4 3.85 -4.99 -9.99
C GLY A 4 3.72 -4.21 -8.69
N ASP A 5 4.88 -3.91 -8.12
CA ASP A 5 5.04 -3.54 -6.72
C ASP A 5 4.40 -2.19 -6.39
N LEU A 6 3.50 -2.22 -5.41
CA LEU A 6 2.92 -1.06 -4.74
C LEU A 6 3.81 -0.72 -3.53
N LEU A 7 5.00 -0.20 -3.80
CA LEU A 7 6.05 0.07 -2.81
C LEU A 7 6.07 1.54 -2.37
N TYR A 8 5.81 1.80 -1.09
CA TYR A 8 5.68 3.17 -0.59
C TYR A 8 6.94 3.70 0.08
N HIS A 9 7.51 4.76 -0.50
CA HIS A 9 8.65 5.50 0.06
C HIS A 9 8.19 6.74 0.83
N ASP A 10 9.09 7.33 1.63
CA ASP A 10 8.83 8.51 2.47
C ASP A 10 8.13 9.65 1.72
N GLY A 11 8.56 9.92 0.49
CA GLY A 11 7.97 10.96 -0.36
C GLY A 11 6.48 10.76 -0.64
N LEU A 12 6.02 9.52 -0.77
CA LEU A 12 4.62 9.17 -1.00
C LEU A 12 3.77 9.35 0.26
N PHE A 13 4.33 9.08 1.44
CA PHE A 13 3.63 9.37 2.71
C PHE A 13 3.45 10.87 2.88
N PHE A 14 4.51 11.65 2.62
CA PHE A 14 4.48 13.09 2.82
C PHE A 14 3.52 13.78 1.85
N SER A 15 3.40 13.31 0.61
CA SER A 15 2.43 13.87 -0.34
C SER A 15 0.98 13.57 0.05
N ALA A 16 0.74 12.44 0.71
CA ALA A 16 -0.60 12.00 1.12
C ALA A 16 -1.03 12.51 2.51
N LYS A 17 -0.14 13.15 3.28
CA LYS A 17 -0.43 13.57 4.65
C LYS A 17 -1.30 14.83 4.67
N LYS A 18 -2.44 14.75 5.36
CA LYS A 18 -3.38 15.87 5.56
C LYS A 18 -2.98 16.73 6.77
N GLU A 19 -3.57 17.93 6.86
CA GLU A 19 -3.34 18.89 7.94
C GLU A 19 -3.71 18.35 9.33
N ASP A 20 -4.70 17.45 9.40
CA ASP A 20 -5.15 16.79 10.63
C ASP A 20 -4.25 15.62 11.07
N GLY A 21 -3.21 15.31 10.30
CA GLY A 21 -2.24 14.26 10.57
C GLY A 21 -2.63 12.87 10.03
N THR A 22 -3.81 12.71 9.45
CA THR A 22 -4.23 11.47 8.76
C THR A 22 -3.69 11.45 7.32
N TYR A 23 -3.84 10.32 6.63
CA TYR A 23 -3.37 10.14 5.25
C TYR A 23 -4.52 9.96 4.26
N ASP A 24 -4.33 10.40 3.02
CA ASP A 24 -5.21 10.15 1.88
C ASP A 24 -4.38 9.84 0.63
N PHE A 25 -4.47 8.58 0.17
CA PHE A 25 -3.70 8.07 -0.97
C PHE A 25 -4.53 7.92 -2.24
N HIS A 26 -5.78 8.38 -2.30
CA HIS A 26 -6.64 8.17 -3.47
C HIS A 26 -6.10 8.80 -4.75
N GLU A 27 -5.37 9.92 -4.64
CA GLU A 27 -4.74 10.61 -5.76
C GLU A 27 -3.74 9.71 -6.51
N ASN A 28 -3.04 8.81 -5.81
CA ASN A 28 -2.10 7.85 -6.42
C ASN A 28 -2.76 6.95 -7.47
N PHE A 29 -4.08 6.76 -7.40
CA PHE A 29 -4.83 5.83 -8.25
C PHE A 29 -5.86 6.51 -9.16
N GLU A 30 -5.97 7.84 -9.16
CA GLU A 30 -7.03 8.60 -9.85
C GLU A 30 -7.22 8.14 -11.30
N TYR A 31 -6.12 8.11 -12.07
CA TYR A 31 -6.17 7.84 -13.51
C TYR A 31 -6.26 6.36 -13.87
N VAL A 32 -5.82 5.46 -12.99
CA VAL A 32 -5.84 4.00 -13.24
C VAL A 32 -7.13 3.35 -12.78
N THR A 33 -7.86 3.97 -11.85
CA THR A 33 -9.12 3.44 -11.29
C THR A 33 -10.15 3.01 -12.34
N PRO A 34 -10.44 3.79 -13.41
CA PRO A 34 -11.39 3.36 -14.44
C PRO A 34 -10.96 2.08 -15.18
N TRP A 35 -9.66 1.81 -15.27
CA TRP A 35 -9.10 0.64 -15.93
C TRP A 35 -9.10 -0.58 -15.01
N LEU A 36 -8.71 -0.39 -13.75
CA LEU A 36 -8.73 -1.44 -12.73
C LEU A 36 -10.14 -2.00 -12.52
N LYS A 37 -11.15 -1.11 -12.46
CA LYS A 37 -12.57 -1.48 -12.26
C LYS A 37 -13.20 -2.23 -13.43
N GLN A 38 -12.56 -2.28 -14.60
CA GLN A 38 -13.03 -3.09 -15.74
C GLN A 38 -12.58 -4.55 -15.65
N ALA A 39 -11.60 -4.88 -14.79
CA ALA A 39 -11.10 -6.24 -14.68
C ALA A 39 -12.07 -7.11 -13.87
N ASP A 40 -12.34 -8.34 -14.33
CA ASP A 40 -13.04 -9.36 -13.54
C ASP A 40 -12.25 -9.76 -12.27
N LEU A 41 -10.91 -9.62 -12.34
CA LEU A 41 -9.98 -9.83 -11.24
C LEU A 41 -8.76 -8.94 -11.45
N ALA A 42 -8.43 -8.10 -10.47
CA ALA A 42 -7.25 -7.26 -10.45
C ALA A 42 -6.35 -7.64 -9.27
N ILE A 43 -5.10 -7.97 -9.55
CA ILE A 43 -4.10 -8.40 -8.57
C ILE A 43 -2.95 -7.40 -8.58
N GLY A 44 -2.47 -7.00 -7.41
CA GLY A 44 -1.23 -6.22 -7.24
C GLY A 44 -0.27 -6.94 -6.32
N ASP A 45 1.00 -6.54 -6.30
CA ASP A 45 1.97 -6.93 -5.29
C ASP A 45 2.14 -5.77 -4.31
N PHE A 46 1.88 -5.97 -3.02
CA PHE A 46 2.08 -4.92 -2.03
C PHE A 46 3.42 -5.12 -1.34
N GLU A 47 4.48 -4.62 -1.97
CA GLU A 47 5.82 -4.73 -1.41
C GLU A 47 5.99 -3.79 -0.20
N GLY A 48 5.90 -4.35 1.00
CA GLY A 48 6.10 -3.66 2.27
C GLY A 48 5.29 -4.28 3.39
N THR A 49 5.13 -3.54 4.49
CA THR A 49 4.25 -3.96 5.60
C THR A 49 3.31 -2.84 6.03
N ILE A 50 2.21 -3.21 6.69
CA ILE A 50 1.32 -2.33 7.43
C ILE A 50 1.29 -2.80 8.88
N ASN A 51 1.98 -2.09 9.75
CA ASN A 51 2.03 -2.40 11.18
C ASN A 51 1.98 -1.11 12.01
N LYS A 52 0.84 -0.92 12.70
CA LYS A 52 0.59 0.23 13.58
C LYS A 52 1.51 0.30 14.81
N ASP A 53 2.08 -0.84 15.20
CA ASP A 53 2.96 -0.95 16.37
C ASP A 53 4.44 -0.80 15.96
N HIS A 54 4.70 -0.52 14.68
CA HIS A 54 6.00 -0.19 14.12
C HIS A 54 6.02 1.23 13.56
N TYR A 55 7.19 1.87 13.50
CA TYR A 55 7.30 3.22 12.94
C TYR A 55 7.06 3.19 11.43
N LEU A 56 6.47 4.27 10.89
CA LEU A 56 6.36 4.46 9.44
C LEU A 56 7.74 4.65 8.83
N ALA A 57 7.98 4.00 7.70
CA ALA A 57 9.28 4.01 7.06
C ALA A 57 9.20 3.66 5.56
N GLY A 58 9.99 4.35 4.76
CA GLY A 58 10.38 3.89 3.42
C GLY A 58 11.66 3.05 3.49
N TYR A 59 12.46 3.13 2.43
CA TYR A 59 13.75 2.44 2.34
C TYR A 59 14.61 2.69 3.60
N LEU A 60 15.10 1.68 4.32
CA LEU A 60 15.33 0.26 3.99
C LEU A 60 14.27 -0.74 4.48
N LEU A 61 13.41 -0.34 5.43
CA LEU A 61 12.54 -1.25 6.18
C LEU A 61 11.11 -0.74 6.09
N PHE A 62 10.44 -1.05 5.00
CA PHE A 62 9.20 -0.42 4.57
C PHE A 62 8.03 -0.76 5.49
N ASN A 63 7.37 0.28 6.00
CA ASN A 63 6.13 0.20 6.75
C ASN A 63 5.26 1.43 6.43
N ALA A 64 4.15 1.21 5.72
CA ALA A 64 3.29 2.27 5.23
C ALA A 64 2.12 2.59 6.17
N PRO A 65 1.50 3.79 6.08
CA PRO A 65 0.27 4.09 6.79
C PRO A 65 -0.86 3.17 6.33
N ALA A 66 -1.71 2.73 7.26
CA ALA A 66 -2.77 1.77 6.98
C ALA A 66 -3.79 2.29 5.95
N GLU A 67 -4.00 3.60 5.87
CA GLU A 67 -4.91 4.27 4.93
C GLU A 67 -4.54 4.03 3.46
N VAL A 68 -3.33 3.54 3.18
CA VAL A 68 -2.96 3.12 1.83
C VAL A 68 -3.82 1.97 1.32
N MET A 69 -4.24 1.08 2.21
CA MET A 69 -5.08 -0.08 1.87
C MET A 69 -6.49 0.33 1.47
N ASP A 70 -7.01 1.40 2.05
CA ASP A 70 -8.30 1.96 1.65
C ASP A 70 -8.23 2.44 0.19
N ALA A 71 -7.21 3.23 -0.16
CA ALA A 71 -7.02 3.72 -1.52
C ALA A 71 -6.81 2.58 -2.54
N ILE A 72 -6.00 1.57 -2.20
CA ILE A 72 -5.77 0.39 -3.07
C ILE A 72 -7.07 -0.37 -3.33
N LYS A 73 -7.85 -0.61 -2.27
CA LYS A 73 -9.14 -1.30 -2.38
C LYS A 73 -10.14 -0.49 -3.21
N GLU A 74 -10.25 0.81 -2.96
CA GLU A 74 -11.18 1.70 -3.68
C GLU A 74 -10.80 1.90 -5.15
N ALA A 75 -9.50 1.82 -5.48
CA ALA A 75 -8.99 1.84 -6.84
C ALA A 75 -9.46 0.63 -7.67
N GLY A 76 -9.79 -0.50 -7.03
CA GLY A 76 -10.36 -1.69 -7.67
C GLY A 76 -9.47 -2.93 -7.64
N TYR A 77 -8.42 -2.96 -6.81
CA TYR A 77 -7.67 -4.20 -6.56
C TYR A 77 -8.52 -5.18 -5.76
N HIS A 78 -8.50 -6.45 -6.16
CA HIS A 78 -9.26 -7.52 -5.55
C HIS A 78 -8.40 -8.38 -4.61
N VAL A 79 -7.12 -8.57 -4.97
CA VAL A 79 -6.16 -9.38 -4.24
C VAL A 79 -4.81 -8.68 -4.26
N LEU A 80 -4.08 -8.78 -3.15
CA LEU A 80 -2.69 -8.38 -3.06
C LEU A 80 -1.83 -9.61 -2.78
N ASP A 81 -0.74 -9.74 -3.53
CA ASP A 81 0.37 -10.62 -3.19
C ASP A 81 1.22 -9.97 -2.10
N LEU A 82 1.77 -10.81 -1.23
CA LEU A 82 2.69 -10.44 -0.15
C LEU A 82 3.99 -11.26 -0.21
N ALA A 83 4.19 -12.02 -1.31
CA ALA A 83 5.36 -12.87 -1.51
C ALA A 83 6.55 -12.09 -2.11
N HIS A 84 7.05 -11.11 -1.36
CA HIS A 84 8.19 -10.26 -1.71
C HIS A 84 9.25 -10.25 -0.61
N ASN A 85 10.43 -9.67 -0.89
CA ASN A 85 11.55 -9.67 0.07
C ASN A 85 11.33 -8.76 1.30
N HIS A 86 10.32 -7.90 1.27
CA HIS A 86 10.02 -6.92 2.34
C HIS A 86 8.89 -7.30 3.30
N ILE A 87 8.28 -8.48 3.17
CA ILE A 87 7.13 -8.87 4.02
C ILE A 87 7.48 -9.01 5.52
N LEU A 88 8.78 -9.08 5.85
CA LEU A 88 9.29 -9.18 7.22
C LEU A 88 9.90 -7.88 7.75
N ASP A 89 9.71 -6.75 7.07
CA ASP A 89 10.34 -5.47 7.44
C ASP A 89 9.87 -4.94 8.81
N SER A 90 8.62 -5.23 9.19
CA SER A 90 8.11 -5.04 10.55
C SER A 90 7.96 -6.36 11.32
N GLN A 91 8.85 -7.30 11.04
CA GLN A 91 8.96 -8.62 11.68
C GLN A 91 7.72 -9.51 11.44
N LEU A 92 7.54 -10.55 12.24
CA LEU A 92 6.45 -11.52 12.08
C LEU A 92 5.08 -10.86 12.28
N GLU A 93 5.02 -9.86 13.16
CA GLU A 93 3.82 -9.07 13.40
C GLU A 93 3.33 -8.40 12.11
N GLY A 94 4.25 -7.85 11.30
CA GLY A 94 3.96 -7.24 10.01
C GLY A 94 3.29 -8.20 9.01
N VAL A 95 3.74 -9.46 8.97
CA VAL A 95 3.15 -10.50 8.10
C VAL A 95 1.68 -10.74 8.43
N ILE A 96 1.32 -10.66 9.72
CA ILE A 96 -0.01 -10.98 10.22
C ILE A 96 -0.94 -9.76 10.12
N SER A 97 -0.39 -8.55 10.30
CA SER A 97 -1.17 -7.31 10.32
C SER A 97 -1.40 -6.69 8.95
N THR A 98 -0.55 -6.99 7.96
CA THR A 98 -0.70 -6.56 6.56
C THR A 98 -1.79 -7.37 5.87
#